data_AF-A0A0Q7WKE2-F1
#
_entry.id   AF-A0A0Q7WKE2-F1
#
_cell.length_a   1.000
_cell.length_b   1.000
_cell.length_c   1.000
_cell.angle_alpha   90.00
_cell.angle_beta   90.00
_cell.angle_gamma   90.00
#
_symmetry.space_group_name_H-M   'P 1'
#
loop_
_entity.id
_entity.type
_entity.pdbx_description
1 polymer ?
#
loop_
_entity_poly.entity_id
_entity_poly.type
_entity_poly.pdbx_seq_one_letter_code
_entity_poly.pdbx_strand_id
1 'polypeptide(L)'
;MRKFFLPILGLLLTLLTGCWQSVIFDEKITGPYRLSAIDISEQMSVCYELKGKDSCVGRIEETVFSVGWSEQFIVAKQHPSNDRSVTNYFIIDIQKDAELLDPSESVTGPLTEAEYQEKSKSMSLPAFSRTLEDLR
;
A
#
# COMPACT_ATOMS: atom_id res chain seq x y z
N MET A 1 19.87 61.35 -5.25
CA MET A 1 18.41 61.15 -5.21
C MET A 1 18.13 59.67 -5.00
N ARG A 2 17.67 59.30 -3.80
CA ARG A 2 17.46 57.93 -3.32
C ARG A 2 16.00 57.56 -3.59
N LYS A 3 15.74 56.72 -4.61
CA LYS A 3 14.39 56.19 -4.86
C LYS A 3 14.24 54.87 -4.11
N PHE A 4 13.56 54.96 -2.98
CA PHE A 4 12.92 53.85 -2.25
C PHE A 4 11.82 53.26 -3.16
N PHE A 5 12.11 52.16 -3.84
CA PHE A 5 11.16 51.29 -4.55
C PHE A 5 11.84 49.91 -4.55
N LEU A 6 11.32 48.80 -4.05
CA LEU A 6 9.98 48.41 -3.64
C LEU A 6 10.17 47.03 -2.96
N PRO A 7 10.11 46.87 -1.62
CA PRO A 7 10.34 45.57 -0.99
C PRO A 7 9.07 44.71 -0.99
N ILE A 8 8.29 44.77 -2.09
CA ILE A 8 7.02 44.03 -2.24
C ILE A 8 7.22 42.82 -3.17
N LEU A 9 8.26 42.82 -4.01
CA LEU A 9 8.53 41.73 -4.95
C LEU A 9 9.19 40.50 -4.30
N GLY A 10 9.78 40.65 -3.11
CA GLY A 10 10.50 39.56 -2.42
C GLY A 10 9.63 38.62 -1.58
N LEU A 11 8.39 39.00 -1.25
CA LEU A 11 7.53 38.23 -0.34
C LEU A 11 6.56 37.27 -1.06
N LEU A 12 6.45 37.35 -2.39
CA LEU A 12 5.52 36.52 -3.17
C LEU A 12 6.12 35.18 -3.63
N LEU A 13 7.44 34.98 -3.49
CA LEU A 13 8.15 33.80 -4.00
C LEU A 13 8.31 32.63 -3.00
N THR A 14 7.86 32.77 -1.76
CA THR A 14 7.99 31.71 -0.73
C THR A 14 6.78 30.78 -0.64
N LEU A 15 5.76 30.95 -1.50
CA LEU A 15 4.54 30.14 -1.48
C LEU A 15 4.59 28.88 -2.38
N LEU A 16 5.74 28.54 -2.97
CA LEU A 16 5.86 27.43 -3.93
C LEU A 16 6.70 26.23 -3.44
N THR A 17 7.12 26.19 -2.17
CA THR A 17 7.86 25.04 -1.62
C THR A 17 6.91 24.05 -0.94
N GLY A 18 6.09 23.38 -1.72
CA GLY A 18 5.37 22.20 -1.29
C GLY A 18 5.58 21.07 -2.30
N CYS A 19 6.42 20.09 -1.97
CA CYS A 19 6.28 18.76 -2.58
C CYS A 19 5.01 18.15 -2.00
N TRP A 20 3.87 18.47 -2.61
CA TRP A 20 2.59 17.84 -2.28
C TRP A 20 2.60 16.46 -2.95
N GLN A 21 3.29 15.47 -2.37
CA GLN A 21 2.96 14.06 -2.65
C GLN A 21 1.59 13.82 -2.03
N SER A 22 0.55 14.04 -2.82
CA SER A 22 -0.82 13.85 -2.38
C SER A 22 -1.12 12.37 -2.44
N VAL A 23 -0.88 11.64 -1.35
CA VAL A 23 -1.38 10.27 -1.20
C VAL A 23 -2.88 10.27 -1.49
N ILE A 24 -3.28 9.66 -2.61
CA ILE A 24 -4.68 9.67 -3.05
C ILE A 24 -5.53 8.65 -2.30
N PHE A 25 -4.89 7.61 -1.74
CA PHE A 25 -5.56 6.58 -0.95
C PHE A 25 -4.64 6.10 0.17
N ASP A 26 -5.14 6.13 1.39
CA ASP A 26 -4.47 5.57 2.56
C ASP A 26 -5.51 5.06 3.55
N GLU A 27 -5.60 3.74 3.69
CA GLU A 27 -6.52 3.07 4.60
C GLU A 27 -5.77 2.06 5.47
N LYS A 28 -5.91 2.20 6.79
CA LYS A 28 -5.35 1.24 7.73
C LYS A 28 -6.10 -0.09 7.65
N ILE A 29 -5.36 -1.19 7.48
CA ILE A 29 -5.90 -2.56 7.49
C ILE A 29 -5.95 -3.07 8.94
N THR A 30 -4.78 -3.35 9.51
CA THR A 30 -4.60 -3.86 10.88
C THR A 30 -3.18 -3.59 11.35
N GLY A 31 -2.95 -3.45 12.65
CA GLY A 31 -1.60 -3.25 13.19
C GLY A 31 -0.82 -2.13 12.48
N PRO A 32 0.37 -2.39 11.93
CA PRO A 32 1.14 -1.45 11.11
C PRO A 32 0.84 -1.55 9.60
N TYR A 33 -0.12 -2.35 9.16
CA TYR A 33 -0.39 -2.57 7.73
C TYR A 33 -1.43 -1.61 7.19
N ARG A 34 -1.18 -1.12 5.97
CA ARG A 34 -2.01 -0.13 5.28
C ARG A 34 -2.18 -0.52 3.82
N LEU A 35 -3.34 -0.17 3.27
CA LEU A 35 -3.54 -0.03 1.82
C LEU A 35 -3.16 1.40 1.44
N SER A 36 -2.28 1.56 0.46
CA SER A 36 -1.80 2.88 0.05
C SER A 36 -1.64 2.98 -1.46
N ALA A 37 -1.99 4.13 -2.02
CA ALA A 37 -1.70 4.53 -3.39
C ALA A 37 -1.29 6.01 -3.41
N ILE A 38 -0.16 6.32 -4.05
CA ILE A 38 0.43 7.66 -4.01
C ILE A 38 -0.21 8.57 -5.07
N ASP A 39 -0.06 8.25 -6.36
CA ASP A 39 -0.45 9.14 -7.45
C ASP A 39 -1.76 8.71 -8.13
N ILE A 40 -1.93 7.41 -8.36
CA ILE A 40 -3.08 6.82 -9.08
C ILE A 40 -3.56 5.53 -8.41
N SER A 41 -4.84 5.20 -8.58
CA SER A 41 -5.48 4.04 -7.94
C SER A 41 -4.77 2.73 -8.26
N GLU A 42 -4.21 2.63 -9.45
CA GLU A 42 -3.49 1.47 -9.96
C GLU A 42 -2.20 1.19 -9.20
N GLN A 43 -1.68 2.14 -8.40
CA GLN A 43 -0.54 1.96 -7.49
C GLN A 43 -0.96 1.40 -6.13
N MET A 44 -2.20 0.94 -5.97
CA MET A 44 -2.68 0.38 -4.71
C MET A 44 -1.81 -0.80 -4.27
N SER A 45 -1.20 -0.69 -3.11
CA SER A 45 -0.30 -1.69 -2.52
C SER A 45 -0.68 -1.98 -1.08
N VAL A 46 -0.23 -3.12 -0.54
CA VAL A 46 -0.19 -3.35 0.90
C VAL A 46 1.21 -3.03 1.39
N CYS A 47 1.32 -2.16 2.39
CA CYS A 47 2.60 -1.77 2.96
C CYS A 47 2.59 -1.81 4.50
N TYR A 48 3.79 -1.88 5.07
CA TYR A 48 4.06 -1.84 6.51
C TYR A 48 4.52 -0.44 6.91
N GLU A 49 3.77 0.23 7.76
CA GLU A 49 4.04 1.56 8.31
C GLU A 49 5.28 1.57 9.21
N LEU A 50 6.23 2.46 8.91
CA LEU A 50 7.44 2.66 9.72
C LEU A 50 7.13 3.57 10.92
N LYS A 51 7.44 3.13 12.13
CA LYS A 51 7.05 3.89 13.34
C LYS A 51 7.78 5.24 13.38
N GLY A 52 7.01 6.31 13.53
CA GLY A 52 7.54 7.67 13.62
C GLY A 52 8.05 8.25 12.30
N LYS A 53 7.70 7.61 11.17
CA LYS A 53 7.96 8.13 9.82
C LYS A 53 6.66 8.17 9.04
N ASP A 54 6.52 9.16 8.17
CA ASP A 54 5.42 9.24 7.21
C ASP A 54 5.77 8.42 5.96
N SER A 55 6.03 7.13 6.16
CA SER A 55 6.52 6.23 5.13
C SER A 55 6.16 4.79 5.46
N CYS A 56 5.97 3.98 4.43
CA CYS A 56 5.73 2.55 4.57
C CYS A 56 6.64 1.74 3.63
N VAL A 57 6.90 0.50 3.99
CA VAL A 57 7.68 -0.46 3.20
C VAL A 57 6.72 -1.42 2.53
N GLY A 58 6.83 -1.58 1.21
CA GLY A 58 6.00 -2.50 0.43
C GLY A 58 6.03 -3.92 0.99
N ARG A 59 4.88 -4.59 0.99
CA ARG A 59 4.73 -6.02 1.28
C ARG A 59 4.08 -6.74 0.11
N ILE A 60 3.08 -6.12 -0.50
CA ILE A 60 2.45 -6.59 -1.72
C ILE A 60 2.35 -5.39 -2.64
N GLU A 61 3.10 -5.44 -3.74
CA GLU A 61 3.16 -4.38 -4.75
C GLU A 61 1.83 -4.24 -5.50
N GLU A 62 1.69 -3.18 -6.27
CA GLU A 62 0.50 -2.93 -7.08
C GLU A 62 0.18 -4.01 -8.13
N THR A 63 -1.07 -4.19 -8.56
CA THR A 63 -2.29 -3.44 -8.19
C THR A 63 -3.18 -4.29 -7.28
N VAL A 64 -3.16 -4.01 -5.98
CA VAL A 64 -4.00 -4.70 -4.99
C VAL A 64 -5.43 -4.18 -5.07
N PHE A 65 -6.40 -5.07 -5.28
CA PHE A 65 -7.82 -4.68 -5.41
C PHE A 65 -8.74 -5.31 -4.37
N SER A 66 -8.27 -6.31 -3.63
CA SER A 66 -9.06 -6.96 -2.58
C SER A 66 -8.16 -7.45 -1.46
N VAL A 67 -8.53 -7.18 -0.21
CA VAL A 67 -7.82 -7.64 0.98
C VAL A 67 -8.77 -8.21 2.03
N GLY A 68 -8.26 -9.13 2.83
CA GLY A 68 -8.90 -9.67 4.02
C GLY A 68 -7.87 -9.83 5.13
N TRP A 69 -8.28 -9.75 6.39
CA TRP A 69 -7.33 -9.86 7.50
C TRP A 69 -7.96 -10.50 8.74
N SER A 70 -7.07 -11.05 9.57
CA SER A 70 -7.33 -11.62 10.89
C SER A 70 -6.19 -11.18 11.84
N GLU A 71 -6.12 -11.76 13.03
CA GLU A 71 -4.99 -11.53 13.95
C GLU A 71 -3.68 -12.17 13.46
N GLN A 72 -3.73 -13.18 12.60
CA GLN A 72 -2.56 -13.95 12.18
C GLN A 72 -2.15 -13.68 10.73
N PHE A 73 -3.11 -13.42 9.86
CA PHE A 73 -2.87 -13.30 8.43
C PHE A 73 -3.54 -12.09 7.81
N ILE A 74 -2.88 -11.54 6.80
CA ILE A 74 -3.48 -10.67 5.77
C ILE A 74 -3.46 -11.45 4.47
N VAL A 75 -4.55 -11.40 3.71
CA VAL A 75 -4.63 -11.96 2.35
C VAL A 75 -4.94 -10.85 1.37
N ALA A 76 -4.39 -10.93 0.17
CA ALA A 76 -4.65 -9.96 -0.88
C ALA A 76 -4.79 -10.61 -2.26
N LYS A 77 -5.54 -9.93 -3.13
CA LYS A 77 -5.57 -10.17 -4.57
C LYS A 77 -4.89 -9.01 -5.28
N GLN A 78 -4.12 -9.34 -6.31
CA GLN A 78 -3.36 -8.37 -7.10
C GLN A 78 -3.55 -8.63 -8.60
N HIS A 79 -3.68 -7.56 -9.37
CA HIS A 79 -3.44 -7.55 -10.81
C HIS A 79 -1.97 -7.17 -11.06
N PRO A 80 -1.09 -8.10 -11.47
CA PRO A 80 0.32 -7.79 -11.66
C PRO A 80 0.50 -6.78 -12.79
N SER A 81 1.25 -5.70 -12.55
CA SER A 81 1.45 -4.63 -13.53
C SER A 81 0.14 -4.08 -14.11
N ASN A 82 -0.92 -4.02 -13.29
CA ASN A 82 -2.27 -3.61 -13.67
C ASN A 82 -2.93 -4.47 -14.78
N ASP A 83 -2.42 -5.68 -15.04
CA ASP A 83 -3.07 -6.63 -15.95
C ASP A 83 -4.27 -7.29 -15.28
N ARG A 84 -5.46 -6.78 -15.58
CA ARG A 84 -6.73 -7.29 -15.03
C ARG A 84 -7.12 -8.68 -15.51
N SER A 85 -6.43 -9.24 -16.51
CA SER A 85 -6.67 -10.61 -16.96
C SER A 85 -6.04 -11.65 -16.03
N VAL A 86 -5.11 -11.24 -15.16
CA VAL A 86 -4.40 -12.10 -14.22
C VAL A 86 -4.75 -11.71 -12.80
N THR A 87 -5.02 -12.67 -11.93
CA THR A 87 -5.19 -12.44 -10.49
C THR A 87 -4.20 -13.29 -9.72
N ASN A 88 -3.27 -12.62 -9.07
CA ASN A 88 -2.36 -13.23 -8.10
C ASN A 88 -2.95 -13.16 -6.70
N TYR A 89 -2.62 -14.15 -5.88
CA TYR A 89 -3.01 -14.23 -4.48
C TYR A 89 -1.79 -14.16 -3.59
N PHE A 90 -1.92 -13.45 -2.47
CA PHE A 90 -0.85 -13.27 -1.51
C PHE A 90 -1.35 -13.51 -0.08
N ILE A 91 -0.44 -13.97 0.77
CA ILE A 91 -0.67 -14.18 2.20
C ILE A 91 0.50 -13.55 2.95
N ILE A 92 0.24 -12.67 3.90
CA ILE A 92 1.22 -12.14 4.85
C ILE A 92 1.00 -12.83 6.20
N ASP A 93 2.05 -13.43 6.75
CA ASP A 93 2.09 -13.94 8.12
C ASP A 93 2.49 -12.82 9.09
N ILE A 94 1.50 -12.29 9.81
CA ILE A 94 1.66 -11.12 10.69
C ILE A 94 2.70 -11.38 11.79
N GLN A 95 2.82 -12.63 12.25
CA GLN A 95 3.72 -12.99 13.35
C GLN A 95 5.18 -13.10 12.91
N LYS A 96 5.41 -13.33 11.62
CA LYS A 96 6.76 -13.42 11.05
C LYS A 96 7.27 -12.09 10.54
N ASP A 97 6.37 -11.17 10.17
CA ASP A 97 6.79 -9.89 9.61
C ASP A 97 7.35 -8.92 10.66
N ALA A 98 8.20 -8.01 10.20
CA ALA A 98 8.71 -6.92 11.02
C ALA A 98 9.06 -5.70 10.16
N GLU A 99 9.23 -4.56 10.81
CA GLU A 99 9.37 -3.24 10.18
C GLU A 99 10.40 -3.18 9.03
N LEU A 100 11.57 -3.78 9.24
CA LEU A 100 12.68 -3.79 8.27
C LEU A 100 12.97 -5.20 7.72
N LEU A 101 12.05 -6.14 7.90
CA LEU A 101 12.20 -7.49 7.38
C LEU A 101 12.04 -7.48 5.86
N ASP A 102 12.81 -8.33 5.18
CA ASP A 102 12.60 -8.59 3.77
C ASP A 102 11.21 -9.24 3.58
N PRO A 103 10.35 -8.71 2.67
CA PRO A 103 9.01 -9.27 2.47
C PRO A 103 9.00 -10.76 2.14
N SER A 104 10.04 -11.32 1.52
CA SER A 104 10.10 -12.74 1.17
C SER A 104 10.09 -13.68 2.40
N GLU A 105 10.40 -13.18 3.58
CA GLU A 105 10.40 -13.95 4.83
C GLU A 105 8.98 -14.09 5.46
N SER A 106 8.07 -13.15 5.16
CA SER A 106 6.73 -13.07 5.76
C SER A 106 5.59 -13.14 4.74
N VAL A 107 5.86 -12.87 3.47
CA VAL A 107 4.89 -12.83 2.38
C VAL A 107 5.02 -14.08 1.52
N THR A 108 3.92 -14.81 1.38
CA THR A 108 3.78 -15.94 0.46
C THR A 108 3.00 -15.50 -0.78
N GLY A 109 3.65 -15.52 -1.93
CA GLY A 109 3.06 -15.26 -3.24
C GLY A 109 4.11 -14.84 -4.26
N PRO A 110 3.70 -14.53 -5.51
CA PRO A 110 2.33 -14.65 -6.03
C PRO A 110 1.88 -16.11 -6.11
N LEU A 111 0.62 -16.37 -5.75
CA LEU A 111 -0.03 -17.68 -5.85
C LEU A 111 -1.12 -17.65 -6.92
N THR A 112 -1.34 -18.79 -7.56
CA THR A 112 -2.57 -19.05 -8.32
C THR A 112 -3.77 -19.23 -7.39
N GLU A 113 -4.98 -19.11 -7.93
CA GLU A 113 -6.21 -19.39 -7.16
C GLU A 113 -6.20 -20.81 -6.58
N ALA A 114 -5.74 -21.81 -7.34
CA ALA A 114 -5.69 -23.19 -6.86
C ALA A 114 -4.77 -23.34 -5.64
N GLU A 115 -3.55 -22.80 -5.71
CA GLU A 115 -2.59 -22.83 -4.60
C GLU A 115 -3.09 -22.05 -3.39
N TYR A 116 -3.74 -20.89 -3.61
CA TYR A 116 -4.35 -20.12 -2.53
C TYR A 116 -5.46 -20.89 -1.84
N GLN A 117 -6.34 -21.57 -2.59
CA GLN A 117 -7.42 -22.38 -2.02
C GLN A 117 -6.90 -23.57 -1.21
N GLU A 118 -5.79 -24.20 -1.63
CA GLU A 118 -5.12 -25.24 -0.84
C GLU A 118 -4.56 -24.70 0.47
N LYS A 119 -3.89 -23.54 0.44
CA LYS A 119 -3.40 -22.87 1.65
C LYS A 119 -4.54 -22.40 2.55
N SER A 120 -5.62 -21.88 1.99
CA SER A 120 -6.80 -21.41 2.72
C SER A 120 -7.41 -22.51 3.59
N LYS A 121 -7.50 -23.74 3.05
CA LYS A 121 -7.99 -24.92 3.79
C LYS A 121 -7.09 -25.34 4.94
N SER A 122 -5.78 -25.16 4.83
CA SER A 122 -4.81 -25.62 5.84
C SER A 122 -4.48 -24.57 6.89
N MET A 123 -4.53 -23.28 6.53
CA MET A 123 -4.06 -22.17 7.36
C MET A 123 -5.20 -21.36 7.99
N SER A 124 -6.48 -21.70 7.73
CA SER A 124 -7.64 -20.95 8.22
C SER A 124 -7.58 -19.46 7.86
N LEU A 125 -7.31 -19.17 6.58
CA LEU A 125 -7.14 -17.79 6.11
C LEU A 125 -8.45 -16.98 6.22
N PRO A 126 -8.37 -15.67 6.49
CA PRO A 126 -9.56 -14.81 6.54
C PRO A 126 -10.20 -14.68 5.16
N ALA A 127 -11.51 -14.46 5.14
CA ALA A 127 -12.21 -14.03 3.93
C ALA A 127 -11.78 -12.62 3.52
N PHE A 128 -11.87 -12.32 2.21
CA PHE A 128 -11.72 -10.96 1.70
C PHE A 128 -12.86 -10.09 2.23
N SER A 129 -12.51 -8.98 2.89
CA SER A 129 -13.45 -8.08 3.59
C SER A 129 -13.50 -6.68 2.98
N ARG A 130 -12.44 -6.28 2.26
CA ARG A 130 -12.34 -4.97 1.59
C ARG A 130 -12.00 -5.18 0.13
N THR A 131 -12.83 -4.67 -0.77
CA THR A 131 -12.61 -4.71 -2.22
C THR A 131 -12.79 -3.31 -2.80
N LEU A 132 -11.85 -2.93 -3.66
CA LEU A 132 -11.85 -1.67 -4.40
C LEU A 132 -12.44 -1.97 -5.78
N GLU A 133 -13.74 -1.69 -5.95
CA GLU A 133 -14.51 -2.13 -7.13
C GLU A 133 -14.01 -1.48 -8.44
N ASP A 134 -13.38 -0.30 -8.36
CA ASP A 134 -12.73 0.36 -9.49
C ASP A 134 -11.48 -0.37 -9.98
N LEU A 135 -10.82 -1.14 -9.12
CA LEU A 135 -9.59 -1.89 -9.41
C LEU A 135 -9.83 -3.39 -9.64
N ARG A 136 -11.06 -3.86 -9.51
CA ARG A 136 -11.43 -5.27 -9.68
C ARG A 136 -11.34 -5.77 -11.13
#